data_AF-A0A7X5KPN8-F1
#
_entry.id   AF-A0A7X5KPN8-F1
#
_cell.length_a   1.000
_cell.length_b   1.000
_cell.length_c   1.000
_cell.angle_alpha   90.00
_cell.angle_beta   90.00
_cell.angle_gamma   90.00
#
_symmetry.space_group_name_H-M   'P 1'
#
loop_
_entity.id
_entity.type
_entity.pdbx_description
1 polymer ?
#
loop_
_entity_poly.entity_id
_entity_poly.type
_entity_poly.pdbx_seq_one_letter_code
_entity_poly.pdbx_strand_id
1 'polypeptide(L)'
;MLNFKVFWYIINIYDFYRGFIMPTSNDFEYRRRERRRRERLRKKRIRAAVIIIALVAVIVLICVAVSTCSKNDVPNTDNIDASAVPQDTTVPTVAPVLATSAIPSAAEQNDLLEIIRSSGQSKRCYLTFDDGPTENITPQILDVLRRYNVRATFFEVGSLIEANRDMARRVYEEGHLIANHSDGHNYEKLYASTETFINEINKCYETIKAVGNGEEPFRLVRFPGGSYKSSADSYSPVKQDCKVALKDNGFYYCDWNALNGDAEGKKKNASELLEYMKRNLDGEENLVVLMHDAATKQATADALPSIIEYLASEGYTFHRLDDISYNMQTTSVTNTSTPSSDVTSTDKPEATPTPTDAVITRPSSAPTTNSSGAIVIQ
;
A
#
# COMPACT_ATOMS: atom_id res chain seq x y z
N MET A 1 7.46 -13.30 49.49
CA MET A 1 6.81 -13.37 48.17
C MET A 1 7.28 -12.18 47.30
N LEU A 2 8.58 -12.07 46.99
CA LEU A 2 9.18 -10.81 46.50
C LEU A 2 10.01 -10.92 45.20
N ASN A 3 10.26 -12.13 44.70
CA ASN A 3 11.28 -12.35 43.65
C ASN A 3 10.74 -12.43 42.20
N PHE A 4 9.43 -12.31 41.96
CA PHE A 4 8.85 -12.43 40.61
C PHE A 4 8.76 -11.11 39.82
N LYS A 5 8.56 -9.96 40.49
CA LYS A 5 8.41 -8.67 39.79
C LYS A 5 9.73 -8.10 39.24
N VAL A 6 10.87 -8.39 39.88
CA VAL A 6 12.19 -7.90 39.43
C VAL A 6 12.63 -8.59 38.14
N PHE A 7 12.36 -9.89 37.99
CA PHE A 7 12.79 -10.68 36.83
C PHE A 7 12.14 -10.19 35.52
N TRP A 8 10.87 -9.76 35.58
CA TRP A 8 10.13 -9.25 34.41
C TRP A 8 10.63 -7.89 33.92
N TYR A 9 11.15 -7.05 34.83
CA TYR A 9 11.69 -5.73 34.50
C TYR A 9 13.06 -5.82 33.81
N ILE A 10 13.89 -6.80 34.20
CA ILE A 10 15.21 -7.04 33.58
C ILE A 10 15.05 -7.56 32.14
N ILE A 11 14.06 -8.43 31.88
CA ILE A 11 13.80 -8.97 30.53
C ILE A 11 13.42 -7.85 29.55
N ASN A 12 12.52 -6.94 29.93
CA ASN A 12 12.07 -5.85 29.04
C ASN A 12 13.21 -4.91 28.61
N ILE A 13 14.21 -4.66 29.48
CA ILE A 13 15.37 -3.83 29.12
C ILE A 13 16.24 -4.52 28.06
N TYR A 14 16.35 -5.85 28.08
CA TYR A 14 17.17 -6.58 27.10
C TYR A 14 16.57 -6.59 25.69
N ASP A 15 15.24 -6.68 25.55
CA ASP A 15 14.63 -6.65 24.22
C ASP A 15 14.54 -5.22 23.64
N PHE A 16 14.43 -4.17 24.49
CA PHE A 16 14.49 -2.77 24.03
C PHE A 16 15.83 -2.44 23.34
N TYR A 17 16.96 -2.97 23.83
CA TYR A 17 18.26 -2.80 23.19
C TYR A 17 18.49 -3.71 21.97
N ARG A 18 17.63 -4.70 21.73
CA ARG A 18 17.82 -5.69 20.65
C ARG A 18 17.43 -5.16 19.27
N GLY A 19 16.62 -4.10 19.22
CA GLY A 19 16.25 -3.39 17.98
C GLY A 19 17.39 -2.64 17.30
N PHE A 20 18.58 -2.51 17.92
CA PHE A 20 19.69 -1.71 17.41
C PHE A 20 20.88 -2.52 16.84
N ILE A 21 20.70 -3.82 16.60
CA ILE A 21 21.75 -4.68 16.01
C ILE A 21 21.73 -4.52 14.48
N MET A 22 22.63 -3.70 13.93
CA MET A 22 22.87 -3.67 12.48
C MET A 22 23.28 -5.06 11.95
N PRO A 23 22.85 -5.47 10.73
CA PRO A 23 23.23 -6.76 10.18
C PRO A 23 24.74 -6.83 9.96
N THR A 24 25.40 -7.80 10.61
CA THR A 24 26.86 -7.97 10.47
C THR A 24 27.26 -8.31 9.04
N SER A 25 28.51 -8.03 8.66
CA SER A 25 29.07 -8.38 7.34
C SER A 25 28.90 -9.87 6.98
N ASN A 26 28.91 -10.75 7.99
CA ASN A 26 28.64 -12.18 7.84
C ASN A 26 27.22 -12.49 7.37
N ASP A 27 26.21 -11.71 7.78
CA ASP A 27 24.81 -11.90 7.40
C ASP A 27 24.56 -11.44 5.95
N PHE A 28 25.20 -10.34 5.52
CA PHE A 28 25.24 -9.94 4.11
C PHE A 28 25.91 -11.00 3.22
N GLU A 29 27.08 -11.52 3.62
CA GLU A 29 27.73 -12.62 2.88
C GLU A 29 26.93 -13.93 2.94
N TYR A 30 26.21 -14.22 4.02
CA TYR A 30 25.28 -15.35 4.10
C TYR A 30 24.16 -15.21 3.06
N ARG A 31 23.45 -14.07 3.02
CA ARG A 31 22.41 -13.78 2.01
C ARG A 31 22.98 -13.81 0.58
N ARG A 32 24.20 -13.33 0.36
CA ARG A 32 24.91 -13.40 -0.94
C ARG A 32 25.21 -14.84 -1.37
N ARG A 33 25.62 -15.71 -0.43
CA ARG A 33 25.87 -17.14 -0.66
C ARG A 33 24.57 -17.90 -0.90
N GLU A 34 23.50 -17.61 -0.15
CA GLU A 34 22.16 -18.15 -0.38
C GLU A 34 21.63 -17.80 -1.78
N ARG A 35 21.71 -16.54 -2.23
CA ARG A 35 21.30 -16.14 -3.59
C ARG A 35 22.07 -16.95 -4.65
N ARG A 36 23.41 -17.05 -4.53
CA ARG A 36 24.25 -17.88 -5.42
C ARG A 36 23.92 -19.38 -5.38
N ARG A 37 23.54 -19.92 -4.22
CA ARG A 37 23.10 -21.31 -4.05
C ARG A 37 21.74 -21.56 -4.73
N ARG A 38 20.76 -20.68 -4.50
CA ARG A 38 19.44 -20.70 -5.16
C ARG A 38 19.58 -20.61 -6.68
N GLU A 39 20.46 -19.76 -7.21
CA GLU A 39 20.78 -19.70 -8.64
C GLU A 39 21.37 -21.00 -9.19
N ARG A 40 22.35 -21.60 -8.49
CA ARG A 40 22.96 -22.89 -8.90
C ARG A 40 21.91 -24.01 -8.91
N LEU A 41 21.01 -24.05 -7.92
CA LEU A 41 19.90 -24.99 -7.87
C LEU A 41 18.85 -24.73 -8.96
N ARG A 42 18.50 -23.45 -9.23
CA ARG A 42 17.62 -23.06 -10.36
C ARG A 42 18.21 -23.49 -11.70
N LYS A 43 19.51 -23.25 -11.94
CA LYS A 43 20.24 -23.68 -13.15
C LYS A 43 20.28 -25.21 -13.28
N LYS A 44 20.41 -25.97 -12.18
CA LYS A 44 20.26 -27.45 -12.19
C LYS A 44 18.82 -27.89 -12.52
N ARG A 45 17.80 -27.30 -11.87
CA ARG A 45 16.37 -27.62 -12.11
C ARG A 45 15.95 -27.33 -13.56
N ILE A 46 16.39 -26.20 -14.13
CA ILE A 46 16.13 -25.86 -15.54
C ILE A 46 16.75 -26.91 -16.49
N ARG A 47 18.00 -27.33 -16.26
CA ARG A 47 18.63 -28.38 -17.08
C ARG A 47 17.87 -29.71 -17.00
N ALA A 48 17.43 -30.11 -15.81
CA ALA A 48 16.61 -31.31 -15.63
C ALA A 48 15.26 -31.20 -16.36
N ALA A 49 14.57 -30.05 -16.25
CA ALA A 49 13.31 -29.81 -16.94
C ALA A 49 13.46 -29.86 -18.47
N VAL A 50 14.51 -29.28 -19.04
CA VAL A 50 14.80 -29.35 -20.49
C VAL A 50 15.04 -30.80 -20.95
N ILE A 51 15.75 -31.61 -20.16
CA ILE A 51 15.95 -33.04 -20.47
C ILE A 51 14.62 -33.80 -20.42
N ILE A 52 13.77 -33.55 -19.41
CA ILE A 52 12.45 -34.18 -19.29
C ILE A 52 11.54 -33.79 -20.48
N ILE A 53 11.50 -32.51 -20.85
CA ILE A 53 10.73 -32.03 -22.01
C ILE A 53 11.21 -32.68 -23.31
N ALA A 54 12.52 -32.82 -23.51
CA ALA A 54 13.07 -33.51 -24.68
C ALA A 54 12.69 -35.01 -24.72
N LEU A 55 12.72 -35.70 -23.57
CA LEU A 55 12.29 -37.10 -23.47
C LEU A 55 10.79 -37.26 -23.75
N VAL A 56 9.95 -36.37 -23.21
CA VAL A 56 8.50 -36.36 -23.49
C VAL A 56 8.22 -36.09 -24.98
N ALA A 57 8.94 -35.16 -25.61
CA ALA A 57 8.80 -34.89 -27.04
C ALA A 57 9.17 -36.11 -27.92
N VAL A 58 10.21 -36.86 -27.55
CA VAL A 58 10.57 -38.12 -28.22
C VAL A 58 9.48 -39.18 -28.04
N ILE A 59 8.92 -39.33 -26.84
CA ILE A 59 7.80 -40.25 -26.58
C ILE A 59 6.58 -39.88 -27.41
N VAL A 60 6.20 -38.60 -27.47
CA VAL A 60 5.06 -38.12 -28.27
C VAL A 60 5.29 -38.37 -29.76
N LEU A 61 6.51 -38.15 -30.29
CA LEU A 61 6.85 -38.48 -31.68
C LEU A 61 6.68 -39.97 -31.98
N ILE A 62 7.09 -40.86 -31.07
CA ILE A 62 6.90 -42.31 -31.19
C ILE A 62 5.41 -42.66 -31.18
N CYS A 63 4.61 -42.08 -30.27
CA CYS A 63 3.17 -42.30 -30.23
C CYS A 63 2.47 -41.85 -31.53
N VAL A 64 2.78 -40.65 -32.03
CA VAL A 64 2.19 -40.13 -33.28
C VAL A 64 2.55 -41.01 -34.49
N ALA A 65 3.78 -41.53 -34.55
CA ALA A 65 4.21 -42.45 -35.61
C ALA A 65 3.49 -43.82 -35.60
N VAL A 66 2.89 -44.21 -34.47
CA VAL A 66 2.12 -45.47 -34.34
C VAL A 66 0.62 -45.28 -34.67
N SER A 67 0.09 -44.06 -34.59
CA SER A 67 -1.36 -43.80 -34.64
C SER A 67 -1.96 -43.52 -36.02
N THR A 68 -1.22 -43.68 -37.13
CA THR A 68 -1.74 -43.36 -38.48
C THR A 68 -2.32 -44.56 -39.24
N CYS A 69 -3.56 -44.96 -38.90
CA CYS A 69 -4.39 -45.83 -39.75
C CYS A 69 -5.90 -45.59 -39.55
N SER A 70 -6.68 -45.77 -40.62
CA SER A 70 -8.16 -45.80 -40.71
C SER A 70 -8.99 -44.52 -40.42
N LYS A 71 -9.40 -43.91 -41.54
CA LYS A 71 -10.71 -43.29 -41.88
C LYS A 71 -11.92 -44.17 -41.44
N ASN A 72 -13.21 -43.79 -41.34
CA ASN A 72 -14.04 -42.56 -41.51
C ASN A 72 -15.48 -42.90 -40.93
N ASP A 73 -16.60 -42.14 -40.93
CA ASP A 73 -17.00 -40.85 -41.56
C ASP A 73 -18.16 -40.08 -40.84
N VAL A 74 -18.51 -38.92 -41.41
CA VAL A 74 -19.63 -37.93 -41.33
C VAL A 74 -21.08 -38.51 -41.54
N PRO A 75 -22.25 -37.85 -41.20
CA PRO A 75 -22.67 -36.85 -40.17
C PRO A 75 -24.01 -37.19 -39.41
N ASN A 76 -24.64 -36.27 -38.62
CA ASN A 76 -25.86 -35.48 -39.01
C ASN A 76 -26.65 -34.75 -37.85
N THR A 77 -27.29 -33.62 -38.20
CA THR A 77 -28.55 -32.97 -37.68
C THR A 77 -28.79 -32.48 -36.22
N ASP A 78 -29.31 -31.23 -36.17
CA ASP A 78 -30.47 -30.69 -35.40
C ASP A 78 -30.40 -30.12 -33.96
N ASN A 79 -30.40 -28.78 -33.92
CA ASN A 79 -31.42 -27.85 -33.35
C ASN A 79 -31.73 -27.72 -31.83
N ILE A 80 -31.58 -26.46 -31.38
CA ILE A 80 -32.56 -25.64 -30.61
C ILE A 80 -33.10 -26.19 -29.28
N ASP A 81 -32.73 -25.51 -28.17
CA ASP A 81 -33.70 -24.63 -27.47
C ASP A 81 -32.99 -23.50 -26.69
N ALA A 82 -33.75 -22.47 -26.30
CA ALA A 82 -33.31 -21.34 -25.48
C ALA A 82 -34.16 -21.24 -24.20
N SER A 83 -33.58 -20.78 -23.09
CA SER A 83 -34.35 -20.55 -21.85
C SER A 83 -33.86 -19.39 -20.99
N ALA A 84 -34.71 -18.37 -20.96
CA ALA A 84 -35.07 -17.46 -19.88
C ALA A 84 -34.09 -17.16 -18.72
N VAL A 85 -33.84 -15.85 -18.56
CA VAL A 85 -33.37 -15.11 -17.37
C VAL A 85 -34.17 -13.79 -17.38
N PRO A 86 -34.53 -13.11 -16.26
CA PRO A 86 -34.15 -13.33 -14.86
C PRO A 86 -35.34 -13.55 -13.88
N GLN A 87 -35.00 -13.77 -12.61
CA GLN A 87 -35.82 -13.30 -11.47
C GLN A 87 -35.01 -12.40 -10.54
N ASP A 88 -35.71 -11.47 -9.92
CA ASP A 88 -35.20 -10.43 -9.04
C ASP A 88 -34.86 -10.99 -7.63
N THR A 89 -33.95 -10.33 -6.91
CA THR A 89 -33.71 -10.57 -5.48
C THR A 89 -33.19 -9.30 -4.83
N THR A 90 -34.10 -8.56 -4.19
CA THR A 90 -33.82 -7.29 -3.53
C THR A 90 -32.88 -7.44 -2.33
N VAL A 91 -31.68 -6.88 -2.43
CA VAL A 91 -30.72 -6.78 -1.30
C VAL A 91 -31.09 -5.57 -0.42
N PRO A 92 -31.20 -5.70 0.91
CA PRO A 92 -31.60 -4.59 1.77
C PRO A 92 -30.50 -3.52 1.88
N THR A 93 -30.83 -2.29 1.49
CA THR A 93 -29.93 -1.13 1.63
C THR A 93 -29.77 -0.72 3.09
N VAL A 94 -28.68 -1.16 3.73
CA VAL A 94 -28.19 -0.51 4.95
C VAL A 94 -27.45 0.76 4.55
N ALA A 95 -27.96 1.92 4.98
CA ALA A 95 -27.30 3.19 4.71
C ALA A 95 -25.94 3.26 5.45
N PRO A 96 -24.85 3.69 4.80
CA PRO A 96 -23.55 3.78 5.45
C PRO A 96 -23.57 4.91 6.49
N VAL A 97 -23.26 4.57 7.75
CA VAL A 97 -22.99 5.58 8.77
C VAL A 97 -21.67 6.26 8.41
N LEU A 98 -21.71 7.58 8.22
CA LEU A 98 -20.53 8.40 7.95
C LEU A 98 -19.62 8.45 9.20
N ALA A 99 -18.72 7.48 9.31
CA ALA A 99 -17.57 7.56 10.18
C ALA A 99 -16.55 8.51 9.54
N THR A 100 -16.32 9.68 10.14
CA THR A 100 -15.36 10.67 9.64
C THR A 100 -13.95 10.09 9.59
N SER A 101 -13.36 9.96 8.40
CA SER A 101 -12.04 9.35 8.19
C SER A 101 -10.95 10.09 8.97
N ALA A 102 -10.45 9.48 10.05
CA ALA A 102 -9.44 10.06 10.93
C ALA A 102 -7.98 9.82 10.44
N ILE A 103 -7.75 9.86 9.12
CA ILE A 103 -6.39 9.78 8.56
C ILE A 103 -5.58 10.97 9.13
N PRO A 104 -4.45 10.74 9.83
CA PRO A 104 -3.59 11.82 10.33
C PRO A 104 -3.16 12.74 9.19
N SER A 105 -3.02 14.04 9.44
CA SER A 105 -2.70 15.01 8.39
C SER A 105 -1.39 14.64 7.70
N ALA A 106 -1.30 14.83 6.38
CA ALA A 106 -0.04 14.68 5.63
C ALA A 106 1.11 15.49 6.27
N ALA A 107 0.82 16.67 6.82
CA ALA A 107 1.77 17.51 7.54
C ALA A 107 2.28 16.89 8.87
N GLU A 108 1.58 15.91 9.43
CA GLU A 108 1.97 15.12 10.60
C GLU A 108 2.70 13.84 10.17
N GLN A 109 2.07 13.03 9.31
CA GLN A 109 2.61 11.82 8.69
C GLN A 109 2.11 11.71 7.25
N ASN A 110 3.01 11.57 6.28
CA ASN A 110 2.64 11.43 4.87
C ASN A 110 2.93 10.05 4.26
N ASP A 111 3.53 9.11 4.98
CA ASP A 111 3.60 7.71 4.56
C ASP A 111 2.24 7.01 4.82
N LEU A 112 1.43 6.86 3.78
CA LEU A 112 0.10 6.26 3.90
C LEU A 112 0.17 4.75 4.14
N LEU A 113 1.22 4.07 3.69
CA LEU A 113 1.40 2.64 3.95
C LEU A 113 1.67 2.38 5.45
N GLU A 114 2.41 3.27 6.09
CA GLU A 114 2.60 3.24 7.55
C GLU A 114 1.33 3.62 8.32
N ILE A 115 0.52 4.55 7.82
CA ILE A 115 -0.82 4.83 8.37
C ILE A 115 -1.73 3.60 8.26
N ILE A 116 -1.72 2.89 7.12
CA ILE A 116 -2.49 1.67 6.90
C ILE A 116 -2.05 0.54 7.85
N ARG A 117 -0.74 0.36 8.06
CA ARG A 117 -0.20 -0.60 9.04
C ARG A 117 -0.57 -0.27 10.48
N SER A 118 -0.53 1.01 10.85
CA SER A 118 -0.82 1.48 12.22
C SER A 118 -2.31 1.75 12.50
N SER A 119 -3.18 1.61 11.50
CA SER A 119 -4.63 1.94 11.56
C SER A 119 -5.46 1.15 12.57
N GLY A 120 -4.94 0.02 13.07
CA GLY A 120 -5.70 -0.93 13.89
C GLY A 120 -6.77 -1.73 13.13
N GLN A 121 -6.86 -1.57 11.80
CA GLN A 121 -7.72 -2.37 10.93
C GLN A 121 -7.07 -3.73 10.63
N SER A 122 -7.88 -4.74 10.32
CA SER A 122 -7.45 -6.07 9.90
C SER A 122 -8.15 -6.51 8.62
N LYS A 123 -7.51 -7.45 7.90
CA LYS A 123 -7.99 -8.04 6.64
C LYS A 123 -8.55 -7.06 5.60
N ARG A 124 -7.86 -5.93 5.35
CA ARG A 124 -8.19 -5.03 4.23
C ARG A 124 -7.24 -5.21 3.05
N CYS A 125 -7.77 -5.12 1.84
CA CYS A 125 -7.01 -5.15 0.60
C CYS A 125 -7.30 -3.92 -0.25
N TYR A 126 -6.24 -3.16 -0.54
CA TYR A 126 -6.22 -2.02 -1.44
C TYR A 126 -5.58 -2.49 -2.75
N LEU A 127 -6.41 -2.80 -3.74
CA LEU A 127 -5.92 -3.10 -5.09
C LEU A 127 -5.48 -1.79 -5.75
N THR A 128 -4.26 -1.76 -6.27
CA THR A 128 -3.69 -0.55 -6.87
C THR A 128 -3.10 -0.83 -8.26
N PHE A 129 -3.35 0.07 -9.20
CA PHE A 129 -2.90 -0.04 -10.59
C PHE A 129 -2.09 1.21 -10.99
N ASP A 130 -0.85 1.01 -11.43
CA ASP A 130 0.05 2.08 -11.90
C ASP A 130 0.15 2.10 -13.45
N ASP A 131 0.69 3.18 -14.02
CA ASP A 131 0.89 3.46 -15.46
C ASP A 131 -0.40 3.71 -16.30
N GLY A 132 -1.56 3.87 -15.66
CA GLY A 132 -2.85 4.14 -16.33
C GLY A 132 -3.11 5.62 -16.69
N PRO A 133 -4.25 5.92 -17.33
CA PRO A 133 -5.20 5.00 -17.93
C PRO A 133 -4.86 4.71 -19.40
N THR A 134 -5.27 3.54 -19.91
CA THR A 134 -5.02 3.10 -21.29
C THR A 134 -6.28 2.55 -21.95
N GLU A 135 -6.43 2.80 -23.26
CA GLU A 135 -7.60 2.39 -24.06
C GLU A 135 -7.87 0.87 -24.05
N ASN A 136 -6.86 0.04 -23.78
CA ASN A 136 -6.93 -1.40 -23.98
C ASN A 136 -6.99 -2.21 -22.67
N ILE A 137 -6.24 -1.84 -21.63
CA ILE A 137 -6.08 -2.67 -20.42
C ILE A 137 -6.94 -2.19 -19.26
N THR A 138 -6.97 -0.88 -19.01
CA THR A 138 -7.84 -0.26 -17.99
C THR A 138 -9.32 -0.65 -18.13
N PRO A 139 -9.98 -0.64 -19.31
CA PRO A 139 -11.39 -1.02 -19.40
C PRO A 139 -11.65 -2.50 -19.05
N GLN A 140 -10.73 -3.41 -19.38
CA GLN A 140 -10.83 -4.82 -18.99
C GLN A 140 -10.73 -4.97 -17.46
N ILE A 141 -9.85 -4.19 -16.82
CA ILE A 141 -9.74 -4.14 -15.36
C ILE A 141 -11.03 -3.58 -14.73
N LEU A 142 -11.60 -2.50 -15.25
CA LEU A 142 -12.89 -1.97 -14.78
C LEU A 142 -14.03 -3.00 -14.92
N ASP A 143 -14.11 -3.70 -16.05
CA ASP A 143 -15.12 -4.74 -16.28
C ASP A 143 -14.99 -5.96 -15.35
N VAL A 144 -13.79 -6.23 -14.85
CA VAL A 144 -13.56 -7.20 -13.77
C VAL A 144 -13.94 -6.61 -12.42
N LEU A 145 -13.44 -5.42 -12.05
CA LEU A 145 -13.72 -4.78 -10.77
C LEU A 145 -15.24 -4.62 -10.53
N ARG A 146 -15.98 -4.16 -11.54
CA ARG A 146 -17.45 -4.05 -11.49
C ARG A 146 -18.13 -5.40 -11.30
N ARG A 147 -17.66 -6.46 -11.96
CA ARG A 147 -18.22 -7.83 -11.85
C ARG A 147 -18.12 -8.38 -10.43
N TYR A 148 -17.04 -8.09 -9.72
CA TYR A 148 -16.84 -8.51 -8.32
C TYR A 148 -17.31 -7.43 -7.31
N ASN A 149 -17.90 -6.32 -7.76
CA ASN A 149 -18.27 -5.16 -6.94
C ASN A 149 -17.11 -4.62 -6.07
N VAL A 150 -15.89 -4.60 -6.64
CA VAL A 150 -14.66 -4.16 -5.98
C VAL A 150 -14.34 -2.72 -6.39
N ARG A 151 -13.94 -1.89 -5.43
CA ARG A 151 -13.34 -0.56 -5.70
C ARG A 151 -11.82 -0.62 -5.51
N ALA A 152 -11.09 0.03 -6.41
CA ALA A 152 -9.64 0.06 -6.43
C ALA A 152 -9.11 1.51 -6.41
N THR A 153 -7.78 1.67 -6.41
CA THR A 153 -7.09 2.95 -6.63
C THR A 153 -6.22 2.87 -7.88
N PHE A 154 -6.31 3.86 -8.76
CA PHE A 154 -5.52 3.97 -9.99
C PHE A 154 -4.53 5.12 -9.83
N PHE A 155 -3.24 4.82 -9.90
CA PHE A 155 -2.15 5.79 -9.93
C PHE A 155 -1.88 6.16 -11.38
N GLU A 156 -2.58 7.19 -11.85
CA GLU A 156 -2.62 7.60 -13.25
C GLU A 156 -1.57 8.66 -13.57
N VAL A 157 -1.07 8.62 -14.81
CA VAL A 157 -0.07 9.54 -15.34
C VAL A 157 -0.79 10.70 -16.03
N GLY A 158 -0.50 11.95 -15.64
CA GLY A 158 -1.25 13.14 -16.09
C GLY A 158 -1.40 13.28 -17.61
N SER A 159 -0.33 13.02 -18.37
CA SER A 159 -0.36 13.04 -19.84
C SER A 159 -1.16 11.89 -20.47
N LEU A 160 -1.32 10.74 -19.78
CA LEU A 160 -2.22 9.67 -20.22
C LEU A 160 -3.68 9.97 -19.88
N ILE A 161 -3.95 10.67 -18.78
CA ILE A 161 -5.28 11.22 -18.48
C ILE A 161 -5.69 12.22 -19.57
N GLU A 162 -4.82 13.16 -19.94
CA GLU A 162 -5.08 14.16 -21.00
C GLU A 162 -5.40 13.53 -22.36
N ALA A 163 -4.71 12.43 -22.71
CA ALA A 163 -4.95 11.66 -23.93
C ALA A 163 -6.25 10.84 -23.86
N ASN A 164 -6.47 10.12 -22.75
CA ASN A 164 -7.53 9.12 -22.59
C ASN A 164 -8.63 9.61 -21.62
N ARG A 165 -9.06 10.87 -21.75
CA ARG A 165 -9.95 11.53 -20.76
C ARG A 165 -11.25 10.80 -20.49
N ASP A 166 -11.87 10.19 -21.51
CA ASP A 166 -13.11 9.42 -21.34
C ASP A 166 -12.86 8.14 -20.50
N MET A 167 -11.65 7.58 -20.57
CA MET A 167 -11.25 6.41 -19.77
C MET A 167 -11.00 6.79 -18.31
N ALA A 168 -10.28 7.89 -18.05
CA ALA A 168 -10.13 8.44 -16.69
C ALA A 168 -11.48 8.82 -16.07
N ARG A 169 -12.34 9.47 -16.87
CA ARG A 169 -13.72 9.81 -16.49
C ARG A 169 -14.50 8.57 -16.04
N ARG A 170 -14.39 7.48 -16.80
CA ARG A 170 -14.99 6.18 -16.45
C ARG A 170 -14.43 5.59 -15.15
N VAL A 171 -13.12 5.68 -14.89
CA VAL A 171 -12.51 5.24 -13.62
C VAL A 171 -13.12 5.98 -12.42
N TYR A 172 -13.30 7.31 -12.54
CA TYR A 172 -13.95 8.14 -11.52
C TYR A 172 -15.45 7.81 -11.36
N GLU A 173 -16.20 7.72 -12.46
CA GLU A 173 -17.66 7.47 -12.44
C GLU A 173 -18.04 6.05 -11.93
N GLU A 174 -17.18 5.05 -12.13
CA GLU A 174 -17.33 3.72 -11.51
C GLU A 174 -16.95 3.72 -10.00
N GLY A 175 -16.60 4.88 -9.43
CA GLY A 175 -16.40 5.09 -8.00
C GLY A 175 -15.06 4.60 -7.47
N HIS A 176 -14.05 4.50 -8.33
CA HIS A 176 -12.67 4.24 -7.92
C HIS A 176 -11.95 5.53 -7.52
N LEU A 177 -10.78 5.41 -6.89
CA LEU A 177 -9.95 6.55 -6.56
C LEU A 177 -8.91 6.74 -7.65
N ILE A 178 -8.85 7.93 -8.26
CA ILE A 178 -7.73 8.34 -9.10
C ILE A 178 -6.72 9.07 -8.21
N ALA A 179 -5.47 8.64 -8.27
CA ALA A 179 -4.33 9.14 -7.53
C ALA A 179 -3.16 9.41 -8.50
N ASN A 180 -2.14 10.11 -8.02
CA ASN A 180 -1.14 10.77 -8.88
C ASN A 180 0.12 9.92 -9.10
N HIS A 181 0.51 9.71 -10.36
CA HIS A 181 1.74 9.01 -10.75
C HIS A 181 2.68 9.87 -11.60
N SER A 182 2.77 11.17 -11.28
CA SER A 182 3.44 12.23 -12.07
C SER A 182 2.74 12.58 -13.40
N ASP A 183 3.20 13.64 -14.05
CA ASP A 183 2.58 14.13 -15.28
C ASP A 183 3.13 13.43 -16.52
N GLY A 184 4.46 13.30 -16.62
CA GLY A 184 5.14 12.77 -17.81
C GLY A 184 5.78 11.40 -17.62
N HIS A 185 5.81 10.85 -16.40
CA HIS A 185 6.47 9.58 -16.05
C HIS A 185 7.95 9.47 -16.53
N ASN A 186 8.61 10.59 -16.79
CA ASN A 186 9.99 10.66 -17.26
C ASN A 186 10.93 10.82 -16.07
N TYR A 187 11.70 9.78 -15.74
CA TYR A 187 12.46 9.72 -14.49
C TYR A 187 13.56 10.78 -14.40
N GLU A 188 14.24 11.11 -15.52
CA GLU A 188 15.29 12.14 -15.51
C GLU A 188 14.72 13.55 -15.32
N LYS A 189 13.58 13.87 -15.94
CA LYS A 189 12.87 15.15 -15.72
C LYS A 189 12.26 15.22 -14.32
N LEU A 190 11.54 14.18 -13.92
CA LEU A 190 10.80 14.10 -12.66
C LEU A 190 11.74 14.24 -11.46
N TYR A 191 12.84 13.50 -11.46
CA TYR A 191 13.80 13.43 -10.35
C TYR A 191 15.05 14.32 -10.56
N ALA A 192 14.99 15.34 -11.42
CA ALA A 192 16.06 16.33 -11.54
C ALA A 192 16.21 17.18 -10.26
N SER A 193 15.10 17.53 -9.62
CA SER A 193 15.06 18.21 -8.31
C SER A 193 13.72 17.96 -7.59
N THR A 194 13.61 18.42 -6.34
CA THR A 194 12.32 18.48 -5.62
C THR A 194 11.33 19.45 -6.28
N GLU A 195 11.82 20.51 -6.93
CA GLU A 195 10.99 21.48 -7.66
C GLU A 195 10.39 20.86 -8.93
N THR A 196 11.19 20.17 -9.76
CA THR A 196 10.66 19.48 -10.95
C THR A 196 9.67 18.39 -10.57
N PHE A 197 9.93 17.70 -9.46
CA PHE A 197 9.03 16.71 -8.90
C PHE A 197 7.68 17.32 -8.49
N ILE A 198 7.67 18.36 -7.65
CA ILE A 198 6.42 19.01 -7.22
C ILE A 198 5.66 19.66 -8.39
N ASN A 199 6.36 20.17 -9.41
CA ASN A 199 5.72 20.69 -10.62
C ASN A 199 5.03 19.60 -11.45
N GLU A 200 5.60 18.40 -11.56
CA GLU A 200 4.93 17.23 -12.18
C GLU A 200 3.71 16.78 -11.36
N ILE A 201 3.85 16.69 -10.03
CA ILE A 201 2.75 16.31 -9.13
C ILE A 201 1.60 17.33 -9.23
N ASN A 202 1.88 18.63 -9.15
CA ASN A 202 0.85 19.67 -9.22
C ASN A 202 0.13 19.70 -10.59
N LYS A 203 0.85 19.51 -11.71
CA LYS A 203 0.18 19.42 -13.02
C LYS A 203 -0.75 18.21 -13.10
N CYS A 204 -0.28 17.02 -12.70
CA CYS A 204 -1.11 15.82 -12.68
C CYS A 204 -2.31 15.96 -11.72
N TYR A 205 -2.16 16.65 -10.57
CA TYR A 205 -3.26 16.92 -9.63
C TYR A 205 -4.38 17.76 -10.26
N GLU A 206 -4.06 18.86 -10.95
CA GLU A 206 -5.07 19.67 -11.65
C GLU A 206 -5.74 18.89 -12.80
N THR A 207 -5.00 18.01 -13.49
CA THR A 207 -5.57 17.12 -14.52
C THR A 207 -6.54 16.10 -13.91
N ILE A 208 -6.23 15.48 -12.76
CA ILE A 208 -7.15 14.59 -12.04
C ILE A 208 -8.39 15.37 -11.54
N LYS A 209 -8.20 16.59 -11.03
CA LYS A 209 -9.28 17.48 -10.59
C LYS A 209 -10.25 17.84 -11.72
N ALA A 210 -9.75 18.02 -12.95
CA ALA A 210 -10.60 18.20 -14.13
C ALA A 210 -11.43 16.95 -14.49
N VAL A 211 -10.93 15.74 -14.18
CA VAL A 211 -11.72 14.50 -14.27
C VAL A 211 -12.82 14.49 -13.19
N GLY A 212 -12.51 14.90 -11.96
CA GLY A 212 -13.47 15.01 -10.85
C GLY A 212 -14.42 16.22 -10.90
N ASN A 213 -14.69 16.81 -12.07
CA ASN A 213 -15.53 18.02 -12.25
C ASN A 213 -15.11 19.25 -11.42
N GLY A 214 -13.89 19.31 -10.91
CA GLY A 214 -13.40 20.36 -10.02
C GLY A 214 -13.46 20.03 -8.52
N GLU A 215 -14.00 18.86 -8.13
CA GLU A 215 -13.86 18.34 -6.77
C GLU A 215 -12.37 18.12 -6.45
N GLU A 216 -11.94 18.51 -5.24
CA GLU A 216 -10.54 18.38 -4.82
C GLU A 216 -10.16 16.88 -4.66
N PRO A 217 -9.24 16.33 -5.46
CA PRO A 217 -8.84 14.93 -5.34
C PRO A 217 -8.16 14.64 -4.00
N PHE A 218 -8.27 13.40 -3.51
CA PHE A 218 -7.47 12.97 -2.36
C PHE A 218 -5.99 13.10 -2.71
N ARG A 219 -5.25 13.86 -1.90
CA ARG A 219 -3.88 14.30 -2.18
C ARG A 219 -2.87 13.19 -1.95
N LEU A 220 -2.89 12.21 -2.85
CA LEU A 220 -2.13 10.97 -2.78
C LEU A 220 -1.28 10.77 -4.03
N VAL A 221 0.00 10.51 -3.81
CA VAL A 221 1.01 10.22 -4.83
C VAL A 221 1.53 8.79 -4.69
N ARG A 222 1.88 8.14 -5.79
CA ARG A 222 2.86 7.04 -5.78
C ARG A 222 4.05 7.45 -6.62
N PHE A 223 5.25 7.26 -6.06
CA PHE A 223 6.49 7.54 -6.75
C PHE A 223 6.69 6.56 -7.91
N PRO A 224 6.96 7.03 -9.14
CA PRO A 224 7.51 6.22 -10.21
C PRO A 224 8.71 5.38 -9.77
N GLY A 225 8.54 4.06 -9.77
CA GLY A 225 9.53 3.09 -9.31
C GLY A 225 9.68 2.99 -7.79
N GLY A 226 8.69 3.46 -7.01
CA GLY A 226 8.66 3.43 -5.54
C GLY A 226 9.57 4.45 -4.86
N SER A 227 9.28 4.76 -3.59
CA SER A 227 9.94 5.81 -2.80
C SER A 227 11.15 5.31 -1.99
N TYR A 228 11.40 4.00 -2.00
CA TYR A 228 12.29 3.31 -1.06
C TYR A 228 13.76 3.79 -1.09
N LYS A 229 14.43 3.73 0.06
CA LYS A 229 15.86 3.99 0.18
C LYS A 229 16.68 2.78 -0.29
N SER A 230 17.30 2.88 -1.47
CA SER A 230 17.97 1.78 -2.16
C SER A 230 19.26 2.26 -2.84
N SER A 231 20.38 1.56 -2.62
CA SER A 231 21.64 1.82 -3.34
C SER A 231 21.68 1.26 -4.76
N ALA A 232 20.58 0.65 -5.22
CA ALA A 232 20.40 0.20 -6.60
C ALA A 232 19.52 1.14 -7.45
N ASP A 233 18.94 2.19 -6.85
CA ASP A 233 18.21 3.26 -7.54
C ASP A 233 19.01 4.57 -7.43
N SER A 234 19.44 5.09 -8.57
CA SER A 234 20.19 6.36 -8.65
C SER A 234 19.39 7.57 -8.21
N TYR A 235 18.06 7.52 -8.32
CA TYR A 235 17.16 8.59 -7.89
C TYR A 235 16.78 8.48 -6.41
N SER A 236 17.20 7.42 -5.71
CA SER A 236 16.85 7.18 -4.31
C SER A 236 17.17 8.34 -3.35
N PRO A 237 18.28 9.10 -3.49
CA PRO A 237 18.55 10.27 -2.66
C PRO A 237 17.49 11.37 -2.82
N VAL A 238 17.30 11.88 -4.04
CA VAL A 238 16.31 12.93 -4.34
C VAL A 238 14.88 12.46 -4.05
N LYS A 239 14.56 11.17 -4.23
CA LYS A 239 13.29 10.58 -3.77
C LYS A 239 13.05 10.76 -2.26
N GLN A 240 14.09 10.75 -1.41
CA GLN A 240 13.90 11.02 0.03
C GLN A 240 13.59 12.50 0.27
N ASP A 241 14.27 13.41 -0.42
CA ASP A 241 14.02 14.86 -0.32
C ASP A 241 12.60 15.19 -0.83
N CYS A 242 12.16 14.52 -1.90
CA CYS A 242 10.79 14.63 -2.41
C CYS A 242 9.71 14.15 -1.42
N LYS A 243 10.00 13.24 -0.49
CA LYS A 243 9.04 12.89 0.58
C LYS A 243 8.76 14.06 1.50
N VAL A 244 9.80 14.84 1.81
CA VAL A 244 9.67 16.08 2.60
C VAL A 244 8.92 17.12 1.78
N ALA A 245 9.25 17.29 0.50
CA ALA A 245 8.53 18.21 -0.38
C ALA A 245 7.03 17.88 -0.49
N LEU A 246 6.64 16.59 -0.58
CA LEU A 246 5.23 16.19 -0.54
C LEU A 246 4.57 16.55 0.80
N LYS A 247 5.26 16.30 1.92
CA LYS A 247 4.79 16.62 3.26
C LYS A 247 4.48 18.12 3.41
N ASP A 248 5.44 18.96 2.99
CA ASP A 248 5.34 20.42 3.06
C ASP A 248 4.25 20.97 2.12
N ASN A 249 3.96 20.27 1.02
CA ASN A 249 2.86 20.58 0.10
C ASN A 249 1.52 19.93 0.47
N GLY A 250 1.45 19.17 1.58
CA GLY A 250 0.21 18.53 2.05
C GLY A 250 -0.26 17.34 1.20
N PHE A 251 0.67 16.53 0.70
CA PHE A 251 0.41 15.29 -0.04
C PHE A 251 0.93 14.06 0.71
N TYR A 252 0.10 13.00 0.75
CA TYR A 252 0.50 11.65 1.12
C TYR A 252 1.29 10.98 -0.02
N TYR A 253 2.16 10.04 0.32
CA TYR A 253 2.64 9.03 -0.62
C TYR A 253 2.27 7.62 -0.15
N CYS A 254 2.08 6.70 -1.11
CA CYS A 254 1.90 5.28 -0.80
C CYS A 254 2.70 4.40 -1.78
N ASP A 255 3.65 3.63 -1.25
CA ASP A 255 4.23 2.49 -1.96
C ASP A 255 3.29 1.27 -1.85
N TRP A 256 3.84 0.07 -1.69
CA TRP A 256 3.11 -1.20 -1.58
C TRP A 256 3.78 -2.15 -0.57
N ASN A 257 3.05 -3.17 -0.10
CA ASN A 257 3.59 -4.29 0.66
C ASN A 257 3.28 -5.67 0.04
N ALA A 258 2.42 -5.73 -0.98
CA ALA A 258 2.15 -6.91 -1.79
C ALA A 258 2.25 -6.57 -3.29
N LEU A 259 2.50 -7.57 -4.14
CA LEU A 259 2.55 -7.40 -5.60
C LEU A 259 2.29 -8.70 -6.36
N ASN A 260 1.65 -8.61 -7.53
CA ASN A 260 1.49 -9.75 -8.44
C ASN A 260 2.78 -10.06 -9.23
N GLY A 261 3.75 -9.14 -9.24
CA GLY A 261 5.00 -9.28 -9.97
C GLY A 261 4.89 -9.06 -11.50
N ASP A 262 3.93 -8.29 -12.00
CA ASP A 262 3.80 -7.98 -13.44
C ASP A 262 4.91 -7.06 -13.99
N ALA A 263 5.69 -6.41 -13.12
CA ALA A 263 6.95 -5.72 -13.43
C ALA A 263 8.20 -6.59 -13.13
N GLU A 264 8.05 -7.74 -12.45
CA GLU A 264 9.16 -8.42 -11.78
C GLU A 264 9.94 -9.42 -12.67
N GLY A 265 11.03 -8.94 -13.25
CA GLY A 265 12.09 -9.77 -13.84
C GLY A 265 11.74 -10.38 -15.20
N LYS A 266 11.08 -11.55 -15.21
CA LYS A 266 10.57 -12.16 -16.46
C LYS A 266 9.07 -11.92 -16.56
N LYS A 267 8.58 -11.64 -17.79
CA LYS A 267 7.15 -11.66 -18.11
C LYS A 267 6.55 -13.02 -17.71
N LYS A 268 5.35 -12.96 -17.15
CA LYS A 268 4.57 -14.07 -16.60
C LYS A 268 3.23 -14.15 -17.33
N ASN A 269 2.59 -15.31 -17.32
CA ASN A 269 1.17 -15.45 -17.63
C ASN A 269 0.30 -15.17 -16.38
N ALA A 270 -1.03 -15.16 -16.56
CA ALA A 270 -2.00 -14.86 -15.51
C ALA A 270 -1.84 -15.74 -14.24
N SER A 271 -1.74 -17.07 -14.43
CA SER A 271 -1.56 -18.02 -13.34
C SER A 271 -0.20 -17.85 -12.64
N GLU A 272 0.85 -17.52 -13.38
CA GLU A 272 2.17 -17.22 -12.82
C GLU A 272 2.19 -15.92 -11.99
N LEU A 273 1.31 -14.94 -12.28
CA LEU A 273 1.13 -13.72 -11.50
C LEU A 273 0.37 -14.00 -10.18
N LEU A 274 -0.74 -14.74 -10.24
CA LEU A 274 -1.45 -15.19 -9.03
C LEU A 274 -0.51 -15.98 -8.11
N GLU A 275 0.23 -16.95 -8.67
CA GLU A 275 1.18 -17.75 -7.92
C GLU A 275 2.39 -16.94 -7.44
N TYR A 276 2.75 -15.83 -8.08
CA TYR A 276 3.74 -14.90 -7.55
C TYR A 276 3.17 -14.12 -6.36
N MET A 277 1.94 -13.60 -6.46
CA MET A 277 1.27 -12.90 -5.34
C MET A 277 1.23 -13.78 -4.09
N LYS A 278 0.72 -15.01 -4.18
CA LYS A 278 0.64 -16.00 -3.07
C LYS A 278 1.97 -16.23 -2.33
N ARG A 279 3.11 -16.00 -2.98
CA ARG A 279 4.46 -16.18 -2.39
C ARG A 279 5.07 -14.89 -1.83
N ASN A 280 4.37 -13.77 -1.91
CA ASN A 280 4.77 -12.45 -1.42
C ASN A 280 3.61 -11.76 -0.68
N LEU A 281 2.70 -12.53 -0.07
CA LEU A 281 1.79 -12.08 0.97
C LEU A 281 2.41 -12.50 2.32
N ASP A 282 3.23 -11.64 2.92
CA ASP A 282 4.03 -11.96 4.12
C ASP A 282 3.20 -11.98 5.44
N GLY A 283 1.94 -12.43 5.37
CA GLY A 283 1.01 -12.47 6.51
C GLY A 283 0.46 -11.11 6.95
N GLU A 284 0.73 -10.05 6.20
CA GLU A 284 0.28 -8.67 6.44
C GLU A 284 -1.26 -8.58 6.56
N GLU A 285 -1.75 -7.96 7.64
CA GLU A 285 -3.19 -7.79 7.88
C GLU A 285 -3.85 -6.81 6.90
N ASN A 286 -3.13 -5.79 6.45
CA ASN A 286 -3.60 -4.82 5.47
C ASN A 286 -2.67 -4.82 4.25
N LEU A 287 -3.21 -5.18 3.09
CA LEU A 287 -2.48 -5.35 1.83
C LEU A 287 -2.67 -4.13 0.92
N VAL A 288 -1.58 -3.46 0.54
CA VAL A 288 -1.54 -2.56 -0.62
C VAL A 288 -0.85 -3.31 -1.74
N VAL A 289 -1.63 -3.69 -2.75
CA VAL A 289 -1.22 -4.62 -3.82
C VAL A 289 -0.83 -3.83 -5.07
N LEU A 290 0.47 -3.80 -5.42
CA LEU A 290 0.93 -3.24 -6.69
C LEU A 290 0.61 -4.18 -7.86
N MET A 291 -0.05 -3.60 -8.86
CA MET A 291 -0.29 -4.10 -10.21
C MET A 291 -0.22 -2.90 -11.16
N HIS A 292 -0.29 -3.10 -12.47
CA HIS A 292 -0.27 -2.00 -13.46
C HIS A 292 -1.30 -2.22 -14.56
N ASP A 293 -1.91 -1.14 -15.05
CA ASP A 293 -2.86 -1.12 -16.17
C ASP A 293 -2.28 -0.48 -17.45
N ALA A 294 -0.95 -0.31 -17.51
CA ALA A 294 -0.19 0.01 -18.72
C ALA A 294 -0.57 -0.91 -19.91
N ALA A 295 -0.50 -0.39 -21.14
CA ALA A 295 -0.94 -1.08 -22.37
C ALA A 295 -0.25 -2.44 -22.66
N THR A 296 0.83 -2.79 -21.96
CA THR A 296 1.56 -4.08 -22.11
C THR A 296 1.11 -5.16 -21.11
N LYS A 297 0.21 -4.82 -20.17
CA LYS A 297 -0.10 -5.58 -18.95
C LYS A 297 -1.35 -6.48 -19.06
N GLN A 298 -1.68 -6.98 -20.26
CA GLN A 298 -2.81 -7.90 -20.48
C GLN A 298 -2.88 -9.04 -19.44
N ALA A 299 -1.75 -9.66 -19.12
CA ALA A 299 -1.68 -10.74 -18.13
C ALA A 299 -2.16 -10.33 -16.71
N THR A 300 -2.12 -9.05 -16.37
CA THR A 300 -2.65 -8.50 -15.11
C THR A 300 -4.18 -8.44 -15.14
N ALA A 301 -4.78 -7.98 -16.24
CA ALA A 301 -6.23 -8.05 -16.46
C ALA A 301 -6.72 -9.51 -16.47
N ASP A 302 -6.00 -10.41 -17.16
CA ASP A 302 -6.27 -11.85 -17.20
C ASP A 302 -6.21 -12.50 -15.80
N ALA A 303 -5.30 -12.05 -14.93
CA ALA A 303 -5.11 -12.59 -13.58
C ALA A 303 -6.12 -12.06 -12.55
N LEU A 304 -6.59 -10.81 -12.74
CA LEU A 304 -7.36 -10.07 -11.74
C LEU A 304 -8.58 -10.81 -11.17
N PRO A 305 -9.40 -11.54 -11.95
CA PRO A 305 -10.50 -12.35 -11.42
C PRO A 305 -10.03 -13.33 -10.34
N SER A 306 -9.00 -14.13 -10.66
CA SER A 306 -8.44 -15.15 -9.76
C SER A 306 -7.68 -14.56 -8.56
N ILE A 307 -7.18 -13.33 -8.69
CA ILE A 307 -6.57 -12.56 -7.60
C ILE A 307 -7.65 -12.11 -6.61
N ILE A 308 -8.76 -11.56 -7.08
CA ILE A 308 -9.90 -11.14 -6.25
C ILE A 308 -10.50 -12.35 -5.52
N GLU A 309 -10.77 -13.44 -6.25
CA GLU A 309 -11.30 -14.69 -5.68
C GLU A 309 -10.40 -15.26 -4.59
N TYR A 310 -9.08 -15.29 -4.85
CA TYR A 310 -8.11 -15.78 -3.86
C TYR A 310 -8.07 -14.89 -2.61
N LEU A 311 -7.95 -13.58 -2.76
CA LEU A 311 -7.88 -12.65 -1.63
C LEU A 311 -9.19 -12.64 -0.82
N ALA A 312 -10.35 -12.75 -1.47
CA ALA A 312 -11.62 -12.94 -0.78
C ALA A 312 -11.65 -14.26 0.01
N SER A 313 -11.08 -15.35 -0.52
CA SER A 313 -11.01 -16.65 0.18
C SER A 313 -10.05 -16.65 1.39
N GLU A 314 -9.04 -15.79 1.39
CA GLU A 314 -8.14 -15.51 2.53
C GLU A 314 -8.75 -14.50 3.54
N GLY A 315 -10.00 -14.08 3.31
CA GLY A 315 -10.78 -13.23 4.20
C GLY A 315 -10.63 -11.73 4.02
N TYR A 316 -9.94 -11.24 2.98
CA TYR A 316 -9.74 -9.80 2.78
C TYR A 316 -10.99 -9.10 2.20
N THR A 317 -11.33 -7.93 2.76
CA THR A 317 -12.32 -7.00 2.19
C THR A 317 -11.63 -5.93 1.34
N PHE A 318 -12.25 -5.49 0.24
CA PHE A 318 -11.60 -4.60 -0.72
C PHE A 318 -11.98 -3.13 -0.54
N HIS A 319 -10.96 -2.26 -0.55
CA HIS A 319 -11.07 -0.83 -0.23
C HIS A 319 -10.21 0.05 -1.14
N ARG A 320 -10.49 1.36 -1.14
CA ARG A 320 -9.67 2.39 -1.79
C ARG A 320 -8.72 3.03 -0.77
N LEU A 321 -7.63 3.65 -1.22
CA LEU A 321 -6.64 4.25 -0.32
C LEU A 321 -7.14 5.52 0.44
N ASP A 322 -8.31 6.07 0.09
CA ASP A 322 -9.00 7.10 0.88
C ASP A 322 -9.98 6.53 1.93
N ASP A 323 -10.32 5.24 1.85
CA ASP A 323 -11.12 4.51 2.82
C ASP A 323 -10.20 3.83 3.84
N ILE A 324 -9.75 4.60 4.85
CA ILE A 324 -8.95 4.11 5.98
C ILE A 324 -9.63 4.56 7.28
N SER A 325 -10.09 3.60 8.08
CA SER A 325 -10.72 3.88 9.39
C SER A 325 -9.65 3.81 10.48
N TYR A 326 -8.97 4.93 10.70
CA TYR A 326 -7.87 5.04 11.66
C TYR A 326 -8.38 5.01 13.11
N ASN A 327 -8.43 3.82 13.70
CA ASN A 327 -8.84 3.62 15.09
C ASN A 327 -7.64 3.85 16.01
N MET A 328 -7.44 5.09 16.47
CA MET A 328 -6.57 5.32 17.64
C MET A 328 -7.10 4.49 18.83
N GLN A 329 -6.34 3.46 19.22
CA GLN A 329 -6.60 2.76 20.47
C GLN A 329 -6.25 3.69 21.64
N THR A 330 -7.23 4.49 22.07
CA THR A 330 -7.21 5.14 23.36
C THR A 330 -7.21 4.05 24.43
N THR A 331 -6.01 3.67 24.88
CA THR A 331 -5.77 2.81 26.03
C THR A 331 -6.22 3.54 27.30
N SER A 332 -7.54 3.53 27.48
CA SER A 332 -8.23 4.10 28.62
C SER A 332 -7.79 3.34 29.87
N VAL A 333 -6.82 3.91 30.58
CA VAL A 333 -6.35 3.38 31.87
C VAL A 333 -7.46 3.62 32.88
N THR A 334 -8.40 2.67 32.95
CA THR A 334 -9.52 2.69 33.87
C THR A 334 -9.00 2.52 35.30
N ASN A 335 -8.69 3.64 35.94
CA ASN A 335 -8.38 3.71 37.36
C ASN A 335 -9.64 3.36 38.17
N THR A 336 -9.88 2.06 38.36
CA THR A 336 -10.95 1.53 39.21
C THR A 336 -10.64 1.82 40.67
N SER A 337 -11.04 2.99 41.15
CA SER A 337 -11.10 3.30 42.58
C SER A 337 -12.21 2.49 43.25
N THR A 338 -11.83 1.38 43.89
CA THR A 338 -12.74 0.55 44.68
C THR A 338 -13.36 1.37 45.82
N PRO A 339 -14.69 1.35 46.02
CA PRO A 339 -15.32 1.97 47.19
C PRO A 339 -14.83 1.34 48.49
N SER A 340 -14.56 2.15 49.52
CA SER A 340 -14.26 1.66 50.87
C SER A 340 -15.55 1.37 51.63
N SER A 341 -15.61 0.24 52.35
CA SER A 341 -16.69 -0.07 53.28
C SER A 341 -16.16 -0.80 54.53
N ASP A 342 -15.51 -0.02 55.38
CA ASP A 342 -15.60 0.00 56.86
C ASP A 342 -15.28 -1.25 57.72
N VAL A 343 -14.68 -0.97 58.89
CA VAL A 343 -14.93 -1.50 60.25
C VAL A 343 -13.64 -1.55 61.10
N THR A 344 -13.52 -0.57 62.01
CA THR A 344 -12.81 -0.52 63.32
C THR A 344 -11.57 -1.42 63.60
N SER A 345 -10.47 -0.89 64.15
CA SER A 345 -10.39 -0.59 65.59
C SER A 345 -9.22 0.33 66.00
N THR A 346 -9.43 1.13 67.06
CA THR A 346 -8.48 1.68 68.08
C THR A 346 -6.98 1.75 67.74
N ASP A 347 -6.30 2.90 67.86
CA ASP A 347 -5.97 3.49 69.17
C ASP A 347 -5.82 5.05 69.18
N LYS A 348 -5.29 5.61 70.29
CA LYS A 348 -5.37 7.03 70.70
C LYS A 348 -4.09 7.88 70.34
N PRO A 349 -3.84 9.12 70.84
CA PRO A 349 -3.57 10.30 70.00
C PRO A 349 -2.14 10.88 70.14
N GLU A 350 -1.85 12.05 69.54
CA GLU A 350 -1.41 13.30 70.24
C GLU A 350 -0.88 14.42 69.27
N ALA A 351 -0.95 15.69 69.73
CA ALA A 351 -0.24 16.92 69.31
C ALA A 351 -0.35 17.52 67.87
N THR A 352 -1.01 18.69 67.80
CA THR A 352 -0.69 19.84 66.91
C THR A 352 0.52 20.64 67.49
N PRO A 353 1.25 21.53 66.74
CA PRO A 353 0.70 22.76 66.12
C PRO A 353 1.32 23.22 64.77
N THR A 354 0.75 24.32 64.24
CA THR A 354 1.11 25.13 63.05
C THR A 354 2.05 26.32 63.39
N PRO A 355 2.22 27.39 62.57
CA PRO A 355 2.72 27.50 61.18
C PRO A 355 3.89 28.53 61.06
N THR A 356 4.33 28.88 59.84
CA THR A 356 5.04 30.18 59.59
C THR A 356 4.91 30.66 58.12
N ASP A 357 4.88 31.98 57.91
CA ASP A 357 4.62 32.69 56.63
C ASP A 357 5.86 33.45 56.07
N ALA A 358 5.63 34.28 55.03
CA ALA A 358 6.51 35.26 54.33
C ALA A 358 7.24 34.70 53.08
N VAL A 359 7.14 35.24 51.85
CA VAL A 359 6.75 36.57 51.27
C VAL A 359 7.76 37.70 51.49
N ILE A 360 8.38 38.21 50.40
CA ILE A 360 8.65 39.64 50.10
C ILE A 360 9.26 39.84 48.69
N THR A 361 9.21 41.09 48.20
CA THR A 361 9.12 41.61 46.81
C THR A 361 10.37 41.66 45.89
N ARG A 362 10.08 41.84 44.58
CA ARG A 362 10.75 42.64 43.50
C ARG A 362 11.54 43.91 43.96
N PRO A 363 12.41 44.58 43.14
CA PRO A 363 12.17 44.97 41.72
C PRO A 363 13.36 45.21 40.72
N SER A 364 12.99 45.38 39.43
CA SER A 364 13.47 46.36 38.39
C SER A 364 14.95 46.73 38.15
N SER A 365 15.39 46.70 36.88
CA SER A 365 15.82 47.92 36.13
C SER A 365 16.13 47.65 34.63
N ALA A 366 16.21 48.72 33.83
CA ALA A 366 16.71 48.78 32.44
C ALA A 366 17.54 50.09 32.27
N PRO A 367 18.30 50.28 31.17
CA PRO A 367 17.89 51.31 30.21
C PRO A 367 18.26 51.06 28.72
N THR A 368 17.96 52.06 27.89
CA THR A 368 17.96 52.13 26.40
C THR A 368 19.22 52.74 25.77
N THR A 369 19.43 52.55 24.45
CA THR A 369 19.86 53.63 23.51
C THR A 369 19.49 53.35 22.04
N ASN A 370 19.39 54.41 21.22
CA ASN A 370 19.03 54.40 19.79
C ASN A 370 20.25 54.13 18.86
N SER A 371 20.12 53.93 17.54
CA SER A 371 19.93 55.02 16.55
C SER A 371 19.50 54.55 15.13
N SER A 372 19.21 55.54 14.26
CA SER A 372 18.54 55.42 12.95
C SER A 372 19.44 55.07 11.75
N GLY A 373 18.83 54.57 10.66
CA GLY A 373 19.43 54.52 9.31
C GLY A 373 18.38 54.20 8.23
N ALA A 374 18.45 54.88 7.07
CA ALA A 374 17.56 54.70 5.92
C ALA A 374 18.30 55.07 4.60
N ILE A 375 17.62 54.99 3.45
CA ILE A 375 18.11 55.25 2.05
C ILE A 375 18.84 54.03 1.42
N VAL A 376 18.80 53.71 0.11
CA VAL A 376 17.78 53.66 -0.98
C VAL A 376 18.52 53.58 -2.33
N ILE A 377 18.05 52.73 -3.28
CA ILE A 377 18.65 52.45 -4.62
C ILE A 377 20.01 51.69 -4.50
N GLN A 378 20.32 50.65 -5.28
CA GLN A 378 20.08 50.43 -6.71
C GLN A 378 19.67 48.99 -7.07
#